data_AF-A0A3M7NVQ6-F1
#
_entry.id   AF-A0A3M7NVQ6-F1
#
_cell.length_a   1.000
_cell.length_b   1.000
_cell.length_c   1.000
_cell.angle_alpha   90.00
_cell.angle_beta   90.00
_cell.angle_gamma   90.00
#
_symmetry.space_group_name_H-M   'P 1'
#
loop_
_entity.id
_entity.type
_entity.pdbx_description
1 polymer ?
#
loop_
_entity_poly.entity_id
_entity_poly.type
_entity_poly.pdbx_seq_one_letter_code
_entity_poly.pdbx_strand_id
1 'polypeptide(L)'
;MPSKDGAQNQSGSLTDIASSAFKTTTDTMSGAAANVSSAGADAFSKKTTELQADRPQLSKEEADKLYEERIEEEYAKRGQITRASTDGPFLTGLQKAEHRSYRTPESPMAPNVDKAFVLIDAAHAQDPNNVEIDGQQVPYESHYAELMTTYLQKHTPDASPIVATACRAQHFRRWEVPRSSYPEGKVGYFKWRTFLKDRQAEQVKEICLKSDFSEHEASQVARLIAKNDLKRGGDAGDPDAQIVEDVACLVFLHDQFDDFEKSHDEEKIVSILRKTWAKMGKRGQELASSLDLSDRAKELVTKALAG
;
A
#
# COMPACT_ATOMS: atom_id res chain seq x y z
N MET A 1 -45.19 -53.10 -1.16
CA MET A 1 -44.27 -53.59 -2.21
C MET A 1 -45.02 -53.54 -3.53
N PRO A 2 -44.52 -52.80 -4.53
CA PRO A 2 -43.45 -53.32 -5.39
C PRO A 2 -42.32 -52.31 -5.67
N SER A 3 -41.32 -52.81 -6.39
CA SER A 3 -40.04 -52.23 -6.78
C SER A 3 -40.02 -51.80 -8.25
N LYS A 4 -39.11 -50.86 -8.58
CA LYS A 4 -38.25 -50.78 -9.79
C LYS A 4 -38.94 -50.58 -11.16
N ASP A 5 -38.41 -49.90 -12.18
CA ASP A 5 -37.11 -49.31 -12.53
C ASP A 5 -37.39 -48.33 -13.71
N GLY A 6 -36.46 -47.42 -14.03
CA GLY A 6 -36.38 -46.87 -15.39
C GLY A 6 -35.92 -45.41 -15.52
N ALA A 7 -34.61 -45.20 -15.47
CA ALA A 7 -33.96 -43.93 -15.82
C ALA A 7 -33.93 -43.70 -17.34
N GLN A 8 -34.12 -42.45 -17.78
CA GLN A 8 -33.51 -41.94 -19.00
C GLN A 8 -32.93 -40.54 -18.79
N ASN A 9 -31.74 -40.39 -19.36
CA ASN A 9 -30.73 -39.36 -19.24
C ASN A 9 -30.96 -38.25 -20.28
N GLN A 10 -30.89 -36.97 -19.90
CA GLN A 10 -30.55 -35.89 -20.84
C GLN A 10 -29.71 -34.81 -20.15
N SER A 11 -28.51 -34.63 -20.71
CA SER A 11 -27.53 -33.59 -20.46
C SER A 11 -28.01 -32.24 -21.00
N GLY A 12 -27.92 -31.18 -20.19
CA GLY A 12 -28.12 -29.79 -20.61
C GLY A 12 -27.17 -28.87 -19.87
N SER A 13 -26.27 -28.25 -20.63
CA SER A 13 -25.22 -27.31 -20.21
C SER A 13 -25.80 -26.05 -19.56
N LEU A 14 -25.24 -25.63 -18.41
CA LEU A 14 -25.60 -24.40 -17.69
C LEU A 14 -24.73 -23.22 -18.15
N THR A 15 -25.02 -22.73 -19.34
CA THR A 15 -24.60 -21.42 -19.84
C THR A 15 -25.76 -20.88 -20.65
N ASP A 16 -26.54 -19.95 -20.09
CA ASP A 16 -27.37 -18.96 -20.81
C ASP A 16 -28.43 -18.34 -19.89
N ILE A 17 -28.01 -17.46 -18.96
CA ILE A 17 -28.94 -16.51 -18.31
C ILE A 17 -28.21 -15.19 -18.01
N ALA A 18 -27.69 -14.51 -19.04
CA ALA A 18 -27.31 -13.09 -18.94
C ALA A 18 -27.03 -12.49 -20.34
N SER A 19 -28.02 -12.49 -21.22
CA SER A 19 -27.98 -11.73 -22.48
C SER A 19 -29.41 -11.38 -22.89
N SER A 20 -30.01 -10.43 -22.17
CA SER A 20 -31.26 -9.78 -22.57
C SER A 20 -31.42 -8.46 -21.82
N ALA A 21 -30.71 -7.42 -22.27
CA ALA A 21 -31.08 -6.01 -22.09
C ALA A 21 -30.07 -5.10 -22.80
N PHE A 22 -29.95 -5.20 -24.13
CA PHE A 22 -29.26 -4.19 -24.92
C PHE A 22 -29.95 -3.99 -26.26
N LYS A 23 -30.29 -2.73 -26.57
CA LYS A 23 -30.99 -2.18 -27.76
C LYS A 23 -32.50 -2.43 -27.74
N THR A 24 -33.34 -1.41 -27.58
CA THR A 24 -33.61 -0.30 -28.53
C THR A 24 -34.41 0.75 -27.73
N THR A 25 -34.20 2.07 -27.82
CA THR A 25 -34.74 2.96 -28.86
C THR A 25 -34.21 4.37 -28.60
N THR A 26 -33.65 5.01 -29.63
CA THR A 26 -33.38 6.46 -29.71
C THR A 26 -34.61 7.21 -30.22
N ASP A 27 -34.59 8.53 -30.04
CA ASP A 27 -35.50 9.56 -30.56
C ASP A 27 -36.79 9.83 -29.77
N THR A 28 -36.78 10.94 -29.02
CA THR A 28 -37.52 12.18 -29.35
C THR A 28 -37.51 13.08 -28.11
N MET A 29 -36.87 14.25 -28.20
CA MET A 29 -37.32 15.55 -27.65
C MET A 29 -36.18 16.56 -27.83
N SER A 30 -36.17 17.16 -29.01
CA SER A 30 -35.57 18.45 -29.27
C SER A 30 -36.47 19.54 -28.68
N GLY A 31 -35.87 20.56 -28.07
CA GLY A 31 -36.50 21.87 -27.90
C GLY A 31 -36.60 22.39 -26.46
N ALA A 32 -35.56 23.08 -26.00
CA ALA A 32 -35.68 24.40 -25.38
C ALA A 32 -34.31 24.99 -25.00
N ALA A 33 -34.20 26.30 -25.19
CA ALA A 33 -33.16 27.21 -24.66
C ALA A 33 -31.84 27.30 -25.42
N ALA A 34 -31.90 28.01 -26.56
CA ALA A 34 -30.83 28.91 -26.97
C ALA A 34 -30.97 30.27 -26.25
N ASN A 35 -29.82 30.92 -26.02
CA ASN A 35 -29.57 32.32 -25.66
C ASN A 35 -29.80 32.80 -24.21
N VAL A 36 -28.72 32.86 -23.43
CA VAL A 36 -28.31 34.08 -22.69
C VAL A 36 -26.78 34.23 -22.73
N SER A 37 -26.34 35.09 -23.65
CA SER A 37 -25.23 36.05 -23.63
C SER A 37 -23.97 35.87 -22.75
N SER A 38 -22.87 35.96 -23.48
CA SER A 38 -21.43 35.91 -23.18
C SER A 38 -20.83 37.22 -22.63
N ALA A 39 -21.12 37.61 -21.38
CA ALA A 39 -20.49 38.80 -20.79
C ALA A 39 -19.90 38.63 -19.37
N GLY A 40 -19.96 37.43 -18.78
CA GLY A 40 -19.48 37.19 -17.40
C GLY A 40 -18.19 36.36 -17.26
N ALA A 41 -17.78 35.64 -18.30
CA ALA A 41 -16.70 34.64 -18.20
C ALA A 41 -15.28 35.23 -18.28
N ASP A 42 -15.10 36.37 -18.96
CA ASP A 42 -13.76 36.92 -19.21
C ASP A 42 -13.22 37.81 -18.08
N ALA A 43 -14.07 38.21 -17.13
CA ALA A 43 -13.63 38.97 -15.94
C ALA A 43 -13.25 38.06 -14.75
N PHE A 44 -13.76 36.83 -14.70
CA PHE A 44 -13.42 35.87 -13.65
C PHE A 44 -12.14 35.10 -13.97
N SER A 45 -11.86 34.83 -15.25
CA SER A 45 -10.64 34.11 -15.67
C SER A 45 -9.36 34.94 -15.61
N LYS A 46 -9.45 36.27 -15.47
CA LYS A 46 -8.26 37.15 -15.36
C LYS A 46 -7.89 37.55 -13.92
N LYS A 47 -8.76 37.31 -12.93
CA LYS A 47 -8.46 37.65 -11.53
C LYS A 47 -7.90 36.47 -10.72
N THR A 48 -7.99 35.25 -11.23
CA THR A 48 -7.48 34.04 -10.56
C THR A 48 -6.04 33.71 -10.92
N THR A 49 -5.48 34.31 -11.99
CA THR A 49 -4.11 34.02 -12.46
C THR A 49 -3.04 34.88 -11.78
N GLU A 50 -3.40 35.86 -10.95
CA GLU A 50 -2.44 36.71 -10.21
C GLU A 50 -2.33 36.42 -8.71
N LEU A 51 -3.01 35.40 -8.18
CA LEU A 51 -2.99 35.07 -6.74
C LEU A 51 -2.48 33.66 -6.39
N GLN A 52 -2.00 32.89 -7.36
CA GLN A 52 -1.45 31.54 -7.13
C GLN A 52 0.08 31.45 -7.23
N ALA A 53 0.79 32.57 -7.33
CA ALA A 53 2.21 32.58 -7.64
C ALA A 53 3.17 32.44 -6.44
N ASP A 54 2.71 32.27 -5.19
CA ASP A 54 3.65 32.38 -4.05
C ASP A 54 3.33 31.49 -2.83
N ARG A 55 2.90 30.24 -3.05
CA ARG A 55 2.98 29.20 -1.99
C ARG A 55 4.28 28.41 -2.16
N PRO A 56 5.18 28.38 -1.17
CA PRO A 56 6.38 27.57 -1.24
C PRO A 56 5.99 26.08 -1.38
N GLN A 57 6.33 25.46 -2.51
CA GLN A 57 6.23 24.01 -2.64
C GLN A 57 7.28 23.39 -1.71
N LEU A 58 6.85 22.69 -0.67
CA LEU A 58 7.74 21.89 0.19
C LEU A 58 8.53 20.90 -0.69
N SER A 59 9.82 20.73 -0.38
CA SER A 59 10.67 19.83 -1.15
C SER A 59 10.22 18.37 -0.98
N LYS A 60 10.61 17.48 -1.91
CA LYS A 60 10.31 16.03 -1.83
C LYS A 60 10.76 15.44 -0.49
N GLU A 61 11.95 15.81 -0.04
CA GLU A 61 12.48 15.41 1.25
C GLU A 61 11.54 15.83 2.37
N GLU A 62 11.01 17.05 2.35
CA GLU A 62 10.05 17.54 3.34
C GLU A 62 8.66 16.91 3.23
N ALA A 63 8.30 16.39 2.06
CA ALA A 63 7.06 15.65 1.87
C ALA A 63 7.16 14.21 2.39
N ASP A 64 8.24 13.52 2.03
CA ASP A 64 8.57 12.20 2.57
C ASP A 64 8.83 12.25 4.07
N LYS A 65 9.30 13.38 4.59
CA LYS A 65 9.43 13.65 6.01
C LYS A 65 8.11 13.59 6.76
N LEU A 66 7.15 14.39 6.32
CA LEU A 66 5.86 14.44 6.99
C LEU A 66 5.05 13.15 6.80
N TYR A 67 5.33 12.38 5.74
CA TYR A 67 4.67 11.08 5.55
C TYR A 67 5.11 10.03 6.55
N GLU A 68 6.40 9.91 6.89
CA GLU A 68 6.78 8.91 7.90
C GLU A 68 6.89 9.47 9.31
N GLU A 69 7.07 10.77 9.55
CA GLU A 69 6.85 11.33 10.91
C GLU A 69 5.43 10.96 11.36
N ARG A 70 4.51 10.89 10.39
CA ARG A 70 3.15 10.39 10.55
C ARG A 70 3.04 8.92 10.93
N ILE A 71 3.71 8.05 10.20
CA ILE A 71 3.71 6.62 10.48
C ILE A 71 4.34 6.41 11.88
N GLU A 72 5.42 7.13 12.17
CA GLU A 72 6.14 7.07 13.43
C GLU A 72 5.36 7.49 14.66
N GLU A 73 4.56 8.56 14.60
CA GLU A 73 3.73 8.96 15.74
C GLU A 73 2.69 7.88 16.07
N GLU A 74 2.13 7.22 15.05
CA GLU A 74 1.25 6.07 15.24
C GLU A 74 1.96 4.88 15.89
N TYR A 75 3.17 4.51 15.43
CA TYR A 75 3.95 3.44 16.07
C TYR A 75 4.44 3.82 17.48
N ALA A 76 4.79 5.09 17.73
CA ALA A 76 5.30 5.56 19.02
C ALA A 76 4.23 5.56 20.11
N LYS A 77 2.97 5.86 19.78
CA LYS A 77 1.83 5.71 20.70
C LYS A 77 1.60 4.25 21.08
N ARG A 78 1.69 3.34 20.10
CA ARG A 78 1.44 1.90 20.29
C ARG A 78 2.54 1.22 21.12
N GLY A 79 3.79 1.66 20.96
CA GLY A 79 4.96 1.13 21.69
C GLY A 79 5.06 1.54 23.17
N GLN A 80 4.17 2.38 23.71
CA GLN A 80 4.20 2.78 25.13
C GLN A 80 3.53 1.77 26.07
N ILE A 81 2.85 0.74 25.56
CA ILE A 81 2.00 -0.16 26.37
C ILE A 81 2.74 -1.34 27.01
N THR A 82 3.95 -1.72 26.58
CA THR A 82 4.59 -2.95 27.13
C THR A 82 6.10 -2.84 27.29
N ARG A 83 6.57 -2.52 28.50
CA ARG A 83 7.95 -2.80 28.95
C ARG A 83 7.93 -3.72 30.17
N ALA A 84 8.20 -5.01 29.96
CA ALA A 84 8.71 -5.90 31.01
C ALA A 84 9.40 -7.15 30.42
N SER A 85 10.74 -7.16 30.55
CA SER A 85 11.63 -8.30 30.84
C SER A 85 11.92 -9.40 29.81
N THR A 86 13.12 -9.98 29.98
CA THR A 86 14.07 -10.58 29.03
C THR A 86 14.28 -12.11 29.18
N ASP A 87 14.90 -12.72 28.14
CA ASP A 87 16.07 -13.64 28.15
C ASP A 87 15.95 -14.99 27.38
N GLY A 88 16.97 -15.27 26.54
CA GLY A 88 17.17 -16.51 25.73
C GLY A 88 17.83 -17.69 26.49
N PRO A 89 18.23 -18.81 25.83
CA PRO A 89 19.49 -18.81 25.06
C PRO A 89 19.62 -19.83 23.87
N PHE A 90 20.81 -19.69 23.26
CA PHE A 90 21.53 -20.34 22.15
C PHE A 90 21.67 -21.89 22.15
N LEU A 91 21.68 -22.53 20.96
CA LEU A 91 22.34 -23.83 20.72
C LEU A 91 23.00 -23.91 19.33
N THR A 92 24.26 -24.37 19.34
CA THR A 92 25.20 -24.60 18.24
C THR A 92 25.19 -26.06 17.75
N GLY A 93 25.53 -26.31 16.47
CA GLY A 93 25.81 -27.66 15.98
C GLY A 93 26.20 -27.73 14.48
N LEU A 94 27.41 -28.23 14.21
CA LEU A 94 28.15 -28.26 12.93
C LEU A 94 27.85 -29.47 12.00
N GLN A 95 28.06 -29.22 10.70
CA GLN A 95 28.62 -30.08 9.62
C GLN A 95 27.95 -31.43 9.24
N LYS A 96 27.67 -31.59 7.93
CA LYS A 96 28.61 -32.20 6.96
C LYS A 96 28.14 -32.03 5.50
N ALA A 97 29.11 -31.76 4.64
CA ALA A 97 28.98 -31.77 3.19
C ALA A 97 29.05 -33.20 2.64
N GLU A 98 28.34 -33.47 1.54
CA GLU A 98 28.87 -34.06 0.28
C GLU A 98 27.77 -34.69 -0.58
N HIS A 99 27.45 -34.07 -1.73
CA HIS A 99 27.46 -34.74 -3.04
C HIS A 99 27.18 -33.69 -4.12
N ARG A 100 28.23 -33.23 -4.81
CA ARG A 100 28.10 -32.37 -5.98
C ARG A 100 27.79 -33.24 -7.19
N SER A 101 26.51 -33.51 -7.41
CA SER A 101 26.05 -33.91 -8.75
C SER A 101 26.02 -32.63 -9.62
N TYR A 102 26.63 -32.69 -10.79
CA TYR A 102 26.53 -31.62 -11.77
C TYR A 102 25.11 -31.62 -12.33
N ARG A 103 24.21 -30.89 -11.65
CA ARG A 103 22.88 -30.59 -12.14
C ARG A 103 23.04 -29.68 -13.36
N THR A 104 22.51 -30.11 -14.50
CA THR A 104 22.23 -29.25 -15.66
C THR A 104 21.59 -27.94 -15.18
N PRO A 105 21.91 -26.77 -15.78
CA PRO A 105 21.31 -25.51 -15.34
C PRO A 105 19.80 -25.66 -15.48
N GLU A 106 19.12 -25.75 -14.34
CA GLU A 106 17.67 -25.76 -14.29
C GLU A 106 17.21 -24.49 -14.98
N SER A 107 16.21 -24.62 -15.86
CA SER A 107 15.44 -23.47 -16.34
C SER A 107 15.09 -22.61 -15.13
N PRO A 108 15.26 -21.28 -15.16
CA PRO A 108 15.07 -20.44 -13.99
C PRO A 108 13.71 -20.78 -13.37
N MET A 109 13.74 -21.31 -12.14
CA MET A 109 12.51 -21.64 -11.43
C MET A 109 11.72 -20.35 -11.25
N ALA A 110 10.41 -20.41 -11.49
CA ALA A 110 9.54 -19.27 -11.28
C ALA A 110 9.57 -18.84 -9.80
N PRO A 111 9.48 -17.54 -9.49
CA PRO A 111 9.41 -17.06 -8.12
C PRO A 111 8.33 -17.76 -7.29
N ASN A 112 8.70 -18.28 -6.11
CA ASN A 112 7.78 -18.92 -5.19
C ASN A 112 7.22 -17.90 -4.20
N VAL A 113 6.18 -17.18 -4.63
CA VAL A 113 5.54 -16.10 -3.85
C VAL A 113 4.96 -16.63 -2.53
N ASP A 114 4.32 -17.80 -2.54
CA ASP A 114 3.73 -18.39 -1.34
C ASP A 114 4.78 -18.64 -0.26
N LYS A 115 5.95 -19.16 -0.65
CA LYS A 115 7.07 -19.36 0.27
C LYS A 115 7.63 -18.05 0.80
N ALA A 116 7.72 -17.02 -0.04
CA ALA A 116 8.14 -15.69 0.39
C ALA A 116 7.17 -15.12 1.43
N PHE A 117 5.85 -15.23 1.19
CA PHE A 117 4.81 -14.75 2.11
C PHE A 117 4.87 -15.47 3.44
N VAL A 118 4.99 -16.81 3.46
CA VAL A 118 5.16 -17.57 4.71
C VAL A 118 6.35 -17.08 5.54
N LEU A 119 7.48 -16.78 4.90
CA LEU A 119 8.67 -16.28 5.60
C LEU A 119 8.50 -14.83 6.08
N ILE A 120 7.82 -13.98 5.30
CA ILE A 120 7.50 -12.60 5.69
C ILE A 120 6.55 -12.58 6.88
N ASP A 121 5.47 -13.36 6.80
CA ASP A 121 4.43 -13.42 7.82
C ASP A 121 4.97 -14.02 9.12
N ALA A 122 5.81 -15.05 9.04
CA ALA A 122 6.49 -15.60 10.22
C ALA A 122 7.42 -14.57 10.91
N ALA A 123 7.96 -13.62 10.17
CA ALA A 123 8.71 -12.52 10.74
C ALA A 123 7.77 -11.47 11.36
N HIS A 124 6.71 -11.05 10.66
CA HIS A 124 5.72 -10.08 11.14
C HIS A 124 4.94 -10.55 12.37
N ALA A 125 4.72 -11.86 12.53
CA ALA A 125 4.11 -12.45 13.70
C ALA A 125 4.95 -12.27 14.99
N GLN A 126 6.20 -11.82 14.87
CA GLN A 126 7.08 -11.52 16.01
C GLN A 126 6.96 -10.07 16.49
N ASP A 127 6.11 -9.25 15.87
CA ASP A 127 5.82 -7.89 16.34
C ASP A 127 5.11 -7.96 17.71
N PRO A 128 5.69 -7.39 18.79
CA PRO A 128 5.07 -7.41 20.10
C PRO A 128 3.89 -6.42 20.21
N ASN A 129 3.78 -5.47 19.27
CA ASN A 129 2.67 -4.52 19.24
C ASN A 129 1.46 -5.21 18.64
N ASN A 130 0.31 -5.15 19.30
CA ASN A 130 -0.92 -5.76 18.82
C ASN A 130 -1.98 -4.71 18.51
N VAL A 131 -2.87 -5.07 17.59
CA VAL A 131 -4.15 -4.38 17.34
C VAL A 131 -5.30 -5.34 17.61
N GLU A 132 -6.43 -4.80 18.06
CA GLU A 132 -7.64 -5.58 18.27
C GLU A 132 -8.49 -5.56 17.01
N ILE A 133 -8.72 -6.73 16.42
CA ILE A 133 -9.58 -6.93 15.24
C ILE A 133 -10.61 -8.01 15.60
N ASP A 134 -11.90 -7.67 15.52
CA ASP A 134 -13.01 -8.58 15.89
C ASP A 134 -12.84 -9.25 17.27
N GLY A 135 -12.28 -8.50 18.24
CA GLY A 135 -12.01 -8.98 19.60
C GLY A 135 -10.78 -9.87 19.74
N GLN A 136 -9.96 -10.03 18.70
CA GLN A 136 -8.71 -10.77 18.73
C GLN A 136 -7.50 -9.83 18.67
N GLN A 137 -6.47 -10.12 19.46
CA GLN A 137 -5.19 -9.42 19.43
C GLN A 137 -4.31 -9.99 18.32
N VAL A 138 -3.97 -9.16 17.34
CA VAL A 138 -3.15 -9.54 16.17
C VAL A 138 -1.88 -8.68 16.15
N PRO A 139 -0.68 -9.26 15.91
CA PRO A 139 0.55 -8.49 15.73
C PRO A 139 0.39 -7.43 14.63
N TYR A 140 0.79 -6.19 14.91
CA TYR A 140 0.42 -5.07 14.08
C TYR A 140 0.98 -5.16 12.65
N GLU A 141 2.25 -5.53 12.47
CA GLU A 141 2.76 -5.71 11.11
C GLU A 141 2.13 -6.90 10.36
N SER A 142 1.57 -7.88 11.06
CA SER A 142 0.80 -8.95 10.39
C SER A 142 -0.49 -8.38 9.82
N HIS A 143 -1.22 -7.60 10.62
CA HIS A 143 -2.42 -6.88 10.16
C HIS A 143 -2.09 -5.91 9.01
N TYR A 144 -1.02 -5.13 9.13
CA TYR A 144 -0.60 -4.20 8.09
C TYR A 144 -0.27 -4.92 6.77
N ALA A 145 0.46 -6.05 6.82
CA ALA A 145 0.80 -6.84 5.64
C ALA A 145 -0.44 -7.43 4.95
N GLU A 146 -1.44 -7.88 5.70
CA GLU A 146 -2.72 -8.34 5.15
C GLU A 146 -3.51 -7.22 4.46
N LEU A 147 -3.52 -6.02 5.06
CA LEU A 147 -4.12 -4.85 4.43
C LEU A 147 -3.39 -4.46 3.13
N MET A 148 -2.06 -4.50 3.12
CA MET A 148 -1.27 -4.26 1.91
C MET A 148 -1.64 -5.24 0.79
N THR A 149 -1.78 -6.54 1.09
CA THR A 149 -2.24 -7.53 0.11
C THR A 149 -3.67 -7.27 -0.36
N THR A 150 -4.58 -6.94 0.57
CA THR A 150 -5.99 -6.66 0.25
C THR A 150 -6.14 -5.46 -0.67
N TYR A 151 -5.42 -4.36 -0.39
CA TYR A 151 -5.47 -3.17 -1.22
C TYR A 151 -4.71 -3.33 -2.54
N LEU A 152 -3.65 -4.14 -2.57
CA LEU A 152 -3.01 -4.53 -3.83
C LEU A 152 -4.00 -5.24 -4.75
N GLN A 153 -4.78 -6.20 -4.25
CA GLN A 153 -5.78 -6.89 -5.09
C GLN A 153 -6.86 -5.94 -5.64
N LYS A 154 -7.27 -4.92 -4.88
CA LYS A 154 -8.21 -3.89 -5.36
C LYS A 154 -7.57 -2.96 -6.40
N HIS A 155 -6.29 -2.66 -6.24
CA HIS A 155 -5.52 -1.77 -7.12
C HIS A 155 -5.12 -2.46 -8.43
N THR A 156 -4.50 -3.63 -8.33
CA THR A 156 -3.90 -4.43 -9.40
C THR A 156 -4.11 -5.93 -9.10
N PRO A 157 -5.25 -6.52 -9.53
CA PRO A 157 -5.57 -7.92 -9.26
C PRO A 157 -4.50 -8.93 -9.73
N ASP A 158 -3.86 -8.65 -10.86
CA ASP A 158 -2.84 -9.50 -11.48
C ASP A 158 -1.41 -8.96 -11.25
N ALA A 159 -1.13 -8.53 -10.02
CA ALA A 159 0.19 -7.98 -9.67
C ALA A 159 1.32 -9.00 -9.89
N SER A 160 2.47 -8.52 -10.35
CA SER A 160 3.65 -9.38 -10.55
C SER A 160 4.12 -9.98 -9.22
N PRO A 161 4.81 -11.14 -9.23
CA PRO A 161 5.45 -11.70 -8.03
C PRO A 161 6.32 -10.70 -7.26
N ILE A 162 6.99 -9.80 -7.99
CA ILE A 162 7.84 -8.75 -7.44
C ILE A 162 7.00 -7.73 -6.65
N VAL A 163 5.95 -7.18 -7.25
CA VAL A 163 5.07 -6.19 -6.61
C VAL A 163 4.31 -6.79 -5.44
N ALA A 164 3.80 -8.02 -5.60
CA ALA A 164 3.09 -8.75 -4.55
C ALA A 164 3.97 -8.95 -3.31
N THR A 165 5.22 -9.37 -3.51
CA THR A 165 6.20 -9.56 -2.43
C THR A 165 6.61 -8.24 -1.79
N ALA A 166 6.85 -7.20 -2.58
CA ALA A 166 7.18 -5.87 -2.04
C ALA A 166 6.03 -5.28 -1.20
N CYS A 167 4.77 -5.44 -1.63
CA CYS A 167 3.61 -4.98 -0.85
C CYS A 167 3.46 -5.77 0.45
N ARG A 168 3.55 -7.11 0.39
CA ARG A 168 3.46 -7.97 1.59
C ARG A 168 4.54 -7.63 2.62
N ALA A 169 5.74 -7.32 2.15
CA ALA A 169 6.88 -6.97 2.99
C ALA A 169 7.01 -5.47 3.28
N GLN A 170 6.01 -4.64 2.96
CA GLN A 170 6.06 -3.23 3.30
C GLN A 170 6.18 -3.07 4.82
N HIS A 171 7.07 -2.17 5.25
CA HIS A 171 7.42 -2.00 6.66
C HIS A 171 8.03 -3.25 7.34
N PHE A 172 8.68 -4.12 6.58
CA PHE A 172 9.29 -5.35 7.11
C PHE A 172 10.05 -5.13 8.43
N ARG A 173 9.65 -5.81 9.51
CA ARG A 173 10.34 -5.74 10.80
C ARG A 173 10.59 -4.31 11.32
N ARG A 174 9.72 -3.36 11.01
CA ARG A 174 9.88 -1.93 11.38
C ARG A 174 9.91 -1.74 12.90
N TRP A 175 9.13 -2.51 13.65
CA TRP A 175 9.07 -2.46 15.12
C TRP A 175 10.43 -2.71 15.80
N GLU A 176 11.35 -3.45 15.16
CA GLU A 176 12.67 -3.75 15.72
C GLU A 176 13.57 -2.51 15.82
N VAL A 177 13.24 -1.44 15.11
CA VAL A 177 13.98 -0.17 15.12
C VAL A 177 12.99 0.96 15.42
N PRO A 178 12.58 1.16 16.69
CA PRO A 178 11.62 2.21 17.04
C PRO A 178 12.16 3.60 16.70
N ARG A 179 11.29 4.53 16.32
CA ARG A 179 11.68 5.93 16.03
C ARG A 179 12.44 6.60 17.17
N SER A 180 12.06 6.29 18.41
CA SER A 180 12.71 6.81 19.62
C SER A 180 14.18 6.41 19.77
N SER A 181 14.69 5.46 18.95
CA SER A 181 16.11 5.10 18.94
C SER A 181 17.00 6.11 18.21
N TYR A 182 16.44 7.12 17.55
CA TYR A 182 17.16 8.21 16.88
C TYR A 182 16.76 9.57 17.47
N PRO A 183 17.63 10.60 17.40
CA PRO A 183 17.31 11.94 17.89
C PRO A 183 16.02 12.52 17.30
N GLU A 184 15.32 13.37 18.05
CA GLU A 184 14.15 14.08 17.55
C GLU A 184 14.49 15.04 16.40
N GLY A 185 13.45 15.48 15.69
CA GLY A 185 13.56 16.44 14.59
C GLY A 185 14.00 15.84 13.25
N LYS A 186 14.08 16.73 12.25
CA LYS A 186 14.22 16.41 10.82
C LYS A 186 15.40 15.49 10.50
N VAL A 187 16.56 15.78 11.09
CA VAL A 187 17.80 15.06 10.77
C VAL A 187 17.78 13.65 11.34
N GLY A 188 17.35 13.47 12.60
CA GLY A 188 17.26 12.15 13.21
C GLY A 188 16.22 11.27 12.51
N TYR A 189 15.09 11.87 12.14
CA TYR A 189 14.06 11.25 11.31
C TYR A 189 14.63 10.69 9.99
N PHE A 190 15.32 11.50 9.20
CA PHE A 190 15.80 11.03 7.89
C PHE A 190 16.86 9.93 8.02
N LYS A 191 17.70 10.01 9.06
CA LYS A 191 18.69 8.96 9.35
C LYS A 191 18.00 7.64 9.67
N TRP A 192 16.98 7.68 10.53
CA TRP A 192 16.19 6.51 10.89
C TRP A 192 15.47 5.92 9.68
N ARG A 193 14.76 6.75 8.91
CA ARG A 193 14.03 6.34 7.71
C ARG A 193 14.94 5.70 6.66
N THR A 194 16.10 6.29 6.42
CA THR A 194 17.09 5.77 5.47
C THR A 194 17.61 4.42 5.95
N PHE A 195 17.97 4.31 7.23
CA PHE A 195 18.39 3.03 7.80
C PHE A 195 17.30 1.95 7.67
N LEU A 196 16.05 2.28 7.97
CA LEU A 196 14.94 1.33 7.89
C LEU A 196 14.74 0.78 6.49
N LYS A 197 14.58 1.66 5.48
CA LYS A 197 14.27 1.22 4.13
C LYS A 197 15.41 0.37 3.53
N ASP A 198 16.66 0.69 3.87
CA ASP A 198 17.84 -0.06 3.43
C ASP A 198 17.91 -1.44 4.11
N ARG A 199 17.68 -1.48 5.44
CA ARG A 199 17.62 -2.73 6.20
C ARG A 199 16.50 -3.65 5.72
N GLN A 200 15.33 -3.09 5.48
CA GLN A 200 14.15 -3.81 5.01
C GLN A 200 14.38 -4.42 3.63
N ALA A 201 14.91 -3.62 2.72
CA ALA A 201 15.26 -4.07 1.37
C ALA A 201 16.24 -5.25 1.41
N GLU A 202 17.29 -5.18 2.23
CA GLU A 202 18.27 -6.25 2.34
C GLU A 202 17.67 -7.55 2.93
N GLN A 203 16.93 -7.45 4.02
CA GLN A 203 16.35 -8.63 4.67
C GLN A 203 15.31 -9.33 3.77
N VAL A 204 14.49 -8.56 3.06
CA VAL A 204 13.47 -9.13 2.16
C VAL A 204 14.13 -9.70 0.91
N LYS A 205 15.22 -9.10 0.42
CA LYS A 205 16.03 -9.69 -0.66
C LYS A 205 16.48 -11.11 -0.32
N GLU A 206 16.99 -11.32 0.90
CA GLU A 206 17.39 -12.65 1.35
C GLU A 206 16.21 -13.64 1.39
N ILE A 207 15.02 -13.18 1.78
CA ILE A 207 13.80 -14.02 1.76
C ILE A 207 13.44 -14.40 0.32
N CYS A 208 13.49 -13.46 -0.62
CA CYS A 208 13.24 -13.72 -2.03
C CYS A 208 14.21 -14.78 -2.59
N LEU A 209 15.51 -14.65 -2.31
CA LEU A 209 16.53 -15.62 -2.73
C LEU A 209 16.29 -17.02 -2.13
N LYS A 210 15.79 -17.09 -0.90
CA LYS A 210 15.37 -18.36 -0.26
C LYS A 210 14.06 -18.90 -0.85
N SER A 211 13.34 -18.10 -1.62
CA SER A 211 12.01 -18.39 -2.18
C SER A 211 12.03 -18.49 -3.70
N ASP A 212 13.15 -18.94 -4.25
CA ASP A 212 13.32 -19.26 -5.68
C ASP A 212 13.21 -18.03 -6.61
N PHE A 213 13.31 -16.80 -6.08
CA PHE A 213 13.52 -15.60 -6.90
C PHE A 213 14.98 -15.58 -7.37
N SER A 214 15.20 -15.19 -8.63
CA SER A 214 16.54 -14.89 -9.12
C SER A 214 17.14 -13.65 -8.42
N GLU A 215 18.46 -13.51 -8.49
CA GLU A 215 19.17 -12.32 -7.98
C GLU A 215 18.62 -11.00 -8.54
N HIS A 216 18.24 -11.02 -9.83
CA HIS A 216 17.63 -9.88 -10.49
C HIS A 216 16.26 -9.53 -9.87
N GLU A 217 15.36 -10.51 -9.75
CA GLU A 217 14.02 -10.32 -9.20
C GLU A 217 14.06 -9.93 -7.72
N ALA A 218 14.89 -10.59 -6.91
CA ALA A 218 15.10 -10.24 -5.51
C ALA A 218 15.60 -8.79 -5.36
N SER A 219 16.49 -8.36 -6.25
CA SER A 219 16.97 -6.97 -6.29
C SER A 219 15.87 -5.98 -6.73
N GLN A 220 14.92 -6.39 -7.59
CA GLN A 220 13.76 -5.54 -7.90
C GLN A 220 12.87 -5.36 -6.67
N VAL A 221 12.57 -6.44 -5.93
CA VAL A 221 11.78 -6.37 -4.68
C VAL A 221 12.45 -5.43 -3.68
N ALA A 222 13.75 -5.61 -3.45
CA ALA A 222 14.55 -4.77 -2.56
C ALA A 222 14.49 -3.28 -2.96
N ARG A 223 14.57 -2.99 -4.27
CA ARG A 223 14.50 -1.63 -4.81
C ARG A 223 13.14 -0.97 -4.56
N LEU A 224 12.04 -1.71 -4.72
CA LEU A 224 10.70 -1.21 -4.44
C LEU A 224 10.55 -0.85 -2.94
N ILE A 225 11.02 -1.72 -2.05
CA ILE A 225 10.98 -1.50 -0.59
C ILE A 225 11.85 -0.31 -0.17
N ALA A 226 13.04 -0.17 -0.76
CA ALA A 226 13.94 0.96 -0.50
C ALA A 226 13.39 2.31 -1.02
N LYS A 227 12.30 2.28 -1.80
CA LYS A 227 11.66 3.45 -2.44
C LYS A 227 12.61 4.26 -3.32
N ASN A 228 13.53 3.60 -4.01
CA ASN A 228 14.61 4.27 -4.72
C ASN A 228 14.16 5.00 -6.02
N ASP A 229 13.03 4.60 -6.62
CA ASP A 229 12.61 5.10 -7.94
C ASP A 229 11.29 5.89 -7.98
N LEU A 230 10.75 6.29 -6.83
CA LEU A 230 9.54 7.12 -6.81
C LEU A 230 9.84 8.52 -7.35
N LYS A 231 9.49 8.79 -8.62
CA LYS A 231 9.59 10.12 -9.24
C LYS A 231 8.31 10.93 -9.00
N ARG A 232 8.42 12.27 -8.89
CA ARG A 232 7.24 13.15 -8.74
C ARG A 232 6.36 13.06 -9.99
N GLY A 233 5.03 13.09 -9.79
CA GLY A 233 4.10 13.52 -10.83
C GLY A 233 3.00 12.55 -11.24
N GLY A 234 2.87 11.38 -10.61
CA GLY A 234 1.88 10.36 -11.00
C GLY A 234 2.20 9.82 -12.40
N ASP A 235 2.51 8.53 -12.49
CA ASP A 235 2.75 7.82 -13.76
C ASP A 235 4.09 8.14 -14.49
N ALA A 236 4.92 9.06 -13.98
CA ALA A 236 6.22 9.40 -14.60
C ALA A 236 7.44 8.57 -14.07
N GLY A 237 7.19 7.65 -13.15
CA GLY A 237 8.19 6.80 -12.48
C GLY A 237 8.12 5.32 -12.87
N ASP A 238 8.78 4.46 -12.10
CA ASP A 238 8.61 3.00 -12.20
C ASP A 238 7.15 2.63 -11.86
N PRO A 239 6.39 1.98 -12.77
CA PRO A 239 4.99 1.63 -12.52
C PRO A 239 4.82 0.71 -11.30
N ASP A 240 5.77 -0.19 -11.04
CA ASP A 240 5.71 -1.09 -9.89
C ASP A 240 5.89 -0.31 -8.58
N ALA A 241 6.77 0.70 -8.57
CA ALA A 241 6.96 1.58 -7.42
C ALA A 241 5.71 2.44 -7.17
N GLN A 242 5.03 2.89 -8.23
CA GLN A 242 3.77 3.62 -8.11
C GLN A 242 2.67 2.75 -7.48
N ILE A 243 2.54 1.48 -7.90
CA ILE A 243 1.56 0.55 -7.31
C ILE A 243 1.83 0.38 -5.81
N VAL A 244 3.08 0.14 -5.40
CA VAL A 244 3.43 -0.06 -3.99
C VAL A 244 3.12 1.19 -3.15
N GLU A 245 3.42 2.40 -3.66
CA GLU A 245 3.11 3.64 -2.95
C GLU A 245 1.60 3.93 -2.91
N ASP A 246 0.86 3.68 -3.99
CA ASP A 246 -0.61 3.81 -4.02
C ASP A 246 -1.25 2.92 -2.96
N VAL A 247 -0.85 1.65 -2.90
CA VAL A 247 -1.34 0.69 -1.90
C VAL A 247 -0.98 1.14 -0.48
N ALA A 248 0.26 1.58 -0.24
CA ALA A 248 0.66 2.08 1.08
C ALA A 248 -0.15 3.32 1.51
N CYS A 249 -0.45 4.24 0.58
CA CYS A 249 -1.29 5.41 0.84
C CYS A 249 -2.74 5.01 1.15
N LEU A 250 -3.29 4.02 0.44
CA LEU A 250 -4.63 3.50 0.70
C LEU A 250 -4.73 2.86 2.08
N VAL A 251 -3.76 2.02 2.46
CA VAL A 251 -3.70 1.42 3.80
C VAL A 251 -3.58 2.50 4.87
N PHE A 252 -2.76 3.53 4.67
CA PHE A 252 -2.67 4.65 5.60
C PHE A 252 -4.04 5.35 5.80
N LEU A 253 -4.72 5.70 4.71
CA LEU A 253 -6.01 6.39 4.76
C LEU A 253 -7.08 5.55 5.47
N HIS A 254 -7.04 4.23 5.28
CA HIS A 254 -8.01 3.31 5.87
C HIS A 254 -7.73 2.97 7.34
N ASP A 255 -6.47 2.64 7.69
CA ASP A 255 -6.14 2.00 8.96
C ASP A 255 -5.56 2.95 10.01
N GLN A 256 -4.88 4.00 9.56
CA GLN A 256 -4.03 4.82 10.43
C GLN A 256 -4.49 6.26 10.55
N PHE A 257 -5.29 6.74 9.59
CA PHE A 257 -5.55 8.17 9.46
C PHE A 257 -6.36 8.76 10.61
N ASP A 258 -7.39 8.05 11.09
CA ASP A 258 -8.26 8.55 12.17
C ASP A 258 -7.52 8.71 13.50
N ASP A 259 -6.55 7.86 13.83
CA ASP A 259 -5.74 8.05 15.04
C ASP A 259 -4.63 9.08 14.82
N PHE A 260 -4.13 9.15 13.60
CA PHE A 260 -3.10 10.11 13.22
C PHE A 260 -3.62 11.55 13.30
N GLU A 261 -4.84 11.83 12.82
CA GLU A 261 -5.41 13.19 12.78
C GLU A 261 -5.60 13.80 14.16
N LYS A 262 -5.93 12.98 15.17
CA LYS A 262 -6.12 13.41 16.56
C LYS A 262 -4.86 13.97 17.23
N SER A 263 -3.68 13.73 16.66
CA SER A 263 -2.38 14.12 17.25
C SER A 263 -1.85 15.45 16.74
N HIS A 264 -2.57 16.10 15.84
CA HIS A 264 -2.04 17.21 15.04
C HIS A 264 -3.06 18.31 14.82
N ASP A 265 -2.56 19.51 14.57
CA ASP A 265 -3.39 20.58 14.06
C ASP A 265 -3.87 20.30 12.62
N GLU A 266 -5.03 20.88 12.28
CA GLU A 266 -5.66 20.69 10.97
C GLU A 266 -4.77 21.14 9.81
N GLU A 267 -3.99 22.21 9.97
CA GLU A 267 -3.12 22.72 8.89
C GLU A 267 -2.04 21.70 8.51
N LYS A 268 -1.41 21.09 9.53
CA LYS A 268 -0.45 20.00 9.35
C LYS A 268 -1.13 18.80 8.68
N ILE A 269 -2.33 18.41 9.11
CA ILE A 269 -3.07 17.29 8.51
C ILE A 269 -3.41 17.54 7.04
N VAL A 270 -3.94 18.72 6.70
CA VAL A 270 -4.28 19.08 5.33
C VAL A 270 -3.03 19.11 4.43
N SER A 271 -1.91 19.66 4.93
CA SER A 271 -0.61 19.65 4.22
C SER A 271 -0.14 18.22 3.91
N ILE A 272 -0.32 17.33 4.88
CA ILE A 272 0.05 15.92 4.84
C ILE A 272 -0.81 15.13 3.85
N LEU A 273 -2.13 15.37 3.82
CA LEU A 273 -3.05 14.76 2.87
C LEU A 273 -2.77 15.20 1.44
N ARG A 274 -2.50 16.50 1.20
CA ARG A 274 -2.06 17.00 -0.12
C ARG A 274 -0.84 16.25 -0.63
N LYS A 275 0.14 16.02 0.25
CA LYS A 275 1.36 15.29 -0.08
C LYS A 275 1.10 13.82 -0.37
N THR A 276 0.25 13.17 0.44
CA THR A 276 -0.19 11.80 0.17
C THR A 276 -0.88 11.71 -1.19
N TRP A 277 -1.81 12.61 -1.49
CA TRP A 277 -2.51 12.63 -2.78
C TRP A 277 -1.56 12.83 -3.97
N ALA A 278 -0.59 13.75 -3.83
CA ALA A 278 0.40 14.04 -4.87
C ALA A 278 1.38 12.89 -5.15
N LYS A 279 1.48 11.91 -4.24
CA LYS A 279 2.28 10.69 -4.44
C LYS A 279 1.49 9.60 -5.17
N MET A 280 0.17 9.66 -5.13
CA MET A 280 -0.68 8.63 -5.68
C MET A 280 -0.86 8.79 -7.20
N GLY A 281 -0.88 7.67 -7.92
CA GLY A 281 -1.32 7.60 -9.30
C GLY A 281 -2.84 7.77 -9.40
N LYS A 282 -3.35 7.89 -10.62
CA LYS A 282 -4.80 8.06 -10.86
C LYS A 282 -5.61 6.93 -10.24
N ARG A 283 -5.14 5.69 -10.39
CA ARG A 283 -5.82 4.50 -9.86
C ARG A 283 -5.87 4.51 -8.33
N GLY A 284 -4.76 4.84 -7.67
CA GLY A 284 -4.75 5.03 -6.22
C GLY A 284 -5.71 6.12 -5.76
N GLN A 285 -5.74 7.27 -6.44
CA GLN A 285 -6.66 8.38 -6.13
C GLN A 285 -8.13 7.98 -6.28
N GLU A 286 -8.50 7.28 -7.35
CA GLU A 286 -9.85 6.74 -7.55
C GLU A 286 -10.28 5.83 -6.39
N LEU A 287 -9.39 4.91 -5.97
CA LEU A 287 -9.66 4.02 -4.86
C LEU A 287 -9.76 4.78 -3.53
N ALA A 288 -8.91 5.78 -3.31
CA ALA A 288 -8.95 6.61 -2.11
C ALA A 288 -10.28 7.37 -1.98
N SER A 289 -10.82 7.88 -3.10
CA SER A 289 -12.14 8.53 -3.13
C SER A 289 -13.29 7.58 -2.82
N SER A 290 -13.10 6.27 -2.96
CA SER A 290 -14.11 5.25 -2.67
C SER A 290 -13.99 4.65 -1.26
N LEU A 291 -13.00 5.07 -0.47
CA LEU A 291 -12.82 4.59 0.90
C LEU A 291 -13.98 5.05 1.80
N ASP A 292 -14.46 4.15 2.66
CA ASP A 292 -15.39 4.52 3.71
C ASP A 292 -14.65 5.13 4.88
N LEU A 293 -14.34 6.41 4.76
CA LEU A 293 -13.64 7.20 5.77
C LEU A 293 -14.63 7.76 6.81
N SER A 294 -14.15 8.07 8.01
CA SER A 294 -14.92 8.83 9.01
C SER A 294 -15.37 10.19 8.45
N ASP A 295 -16.44 10.79 8.99
CA ASP A 295 -16.92 12.10 8.54
C ASP A 295 -15.82 13.17 8.65
N ARG A 296 -15.03 13.11 9.73
CA ARG A 296 -13.89 14.01 9.94
C ARG A 296 -12.80 13.78 8.90
N ALA A 297 -12.46 12.52 8.61
CA ALA A 297 -11.49 12.20 7.59
C ALA A 297 -11.93 12.66 6.19
N LYS A 298 -13.21 12.47 5.83
CA LYS A 298 -13.81 12.96 4.58
C LYS A 298 -13.71 14.49 4.45
N GLU A 299 -13.99 15.22 5.53
CA GLU A 299 -13.86 16.68 5.58
C GLU A 299 -12.41 17.13 5.31
N LEU A 300 -11.44 16.51 5.99
CA LEU A 300 -10.02 16.84 5.87
C LEU A 300 -9.47 16.54 4.47
N VAL A 301 -9.85 15.41 3.87
CA VAL A 301 -9.50 15.08 2.47
C VAL A 301 -10.10 16.11 1.52
N THR A 302 -11.37 16.47 1.68
CA THR A 302 -12.02 17.49 0.84
C THR A 302 -11.29 18.83 0.93
N LYS A 303 -10.92 19.28 2.14
CA LYS A 303 -10.12 20.49 2.36
C LYS A 303 -8.74 20.41 1.70
N ALA A 304 -8.09 19.25 1.72
CA ALA A 304 -6.81 19.04 1.09
C ALA A 304 -6.89 19.15 -0.45
N LEU A 305 -7.95 18.62 -1.06
CA LEU A 305 -8.12 18.63 -2.51
C LEU A 305 -8.62 19.97 -3.08
N ALA A 306 -9.20 20.83 -2.24
CA ALA A 306 -9.77 22.11 -2.66
C ALA A 306 -8.74 23.23 -2.97
N GLY A 307 -7.44 23.01 -2.75
CA GLY A 307 -6.41 24.03 -3.02
C GLY A 307 -5.03 23.46 -3.15
#